data_AF-A0A7J8TIY6-F1
#
_entry.id   AF-A0A7J8TIY6-F1
#
_cell.length_a   1.000
_cell.length_b   1.000
_cell.length_c   1.000
_cell.angle_alpha   90.00
_cell.angle_beta   90.00
_cell.angle_gamma   90.00
#
_symmetry.space_group_name_H-M   'P 1'
#
loop_
_entity.id
_entity.type
_entity.pdbx_description
1 polymer ?
#
loop_
_entity_poly.entity_id
_entity_poly.type
_entity_poly.pdbx_seq_one_letter_code
_entity_poly.pdbx_strand_id
1 'polypeptide(L)' 'MMEERDFEPNIVAYNTVIGCLCKKGSLNEALDLFSHVTVNGIRPNIVTYNCLIHAMCNSGQQREATRFLNN' A
#
# COMPACT_ATOMS: atom_id res chain seq x y z
N MET A 1 0.11 -4.80 31.85
CA MET A 1 -0.90 -5.39 30.95
C MET A 1 -1.28 -4.27 30.00
N MET A 2 -0.67 -4.24 28.80
CA MET A 2 -1.01 -3.22 27.81
C MET A 2 -2.39 -3.57 27.28
N GLU A 3 -3.34 -2.66 27.46
CA GLU A 3 -4.63 -2.73 26.78
C GLU A 3 -4.33 -2.69 25.28
N GLU A 4 -4.46 -3.84 24.60
CA GLU A 4 -4.62 -3.90 23.15
C GLU A 4 -5.94 -3.19 22.83
N ARG A 5 -5.87 -1.87 22.72
CA ARG A 5 -6.90 -1.10 22.08
C ARG A 5 -6.76 -1.44 20.60
N ASP A 6 -7.73 -2.15 20.05
CA ASP A 6 -7.95 -2.32 18.61
C ASP A 6 -8.12 -0.93 17.98
N PHE A 7 -7.01 -0.21 17.84
CA PHE A 7 -6.97 1.06 17.15
C PHE A 7 -6.69 0.70 15.70
N GLU A 8 -7.75 0.36 14.96
CA GLU A 8 -7.64 0.16 13.53
C GLU A 8 -6.95 1.38 12.91
N PRO A 9 -5.73 1.22 12.36
CA PRO A 9 -5.02 2.33 11.77
C PRO A 9 -5.89 2.90 10.65
N ASN A 10 -6.06 4.23 10.64
CA ASN A 10 -6.80 4.85 9.55
C ASN A 10 -6.05 4.67 8.22
N ILE A 11 -6.75 4.88 7.10
CA ILE A 11 -6.14 4.78 5.76
C ILE A 11 -4.92 5.70 5.59
N VAL A 12 -4.84 6.81 6.33
CA VAL A 12 -3.70 7.74 6.28
C VAL A 12 -2.44 7.11 6.87
N ALA A 13 -2.55 6.35 7.95
CA ALA A 13 -1.44 5.63 8.56
C ALA A 13 -0.91 4.55 7.59
N TYR A 14 -1.81 3.75 7.02
CA TYR A 14 -1.45 2.76 6.01
C TYR A 14 -0.78 3.39 4.79
N ASN A 15 -1.33 4.49 4.26
CA ASN A 15 -0.72 5.22 3.15
C ASN A 15 0.68 5.72 3.45
N THR A 16 0.91 6.16 4.69
CA THR A 16 2.23 6.61 5.12
C THR A 16 3.22 5.45 5.09
N VAL A 17 2.85 4.29 5.63
CA VAL A 17 3.71 3.10 5.65
C VAL A 17 3.95 2.58 4.23
N ILE A 18 2.90 2.40 3.42
CA ILE A 18 3.00 2.00 2.01
C ILE A 18 3.92 2.96 1.25
N GLY A 19 3.75 4.27 1.41
CA GLY A 19 4.59 5.27 0.77
C GLY A 19 6.06 5.16 1.18
N CYS A 20 6.34 4.92 2.47
CA CYS A 20 7.70 4.69 2.96
C CYS A 20 8.32 3.41 2.37
N LEU A 21 7.57 2.31 2.35
CA LEU A 21 8.00 1.03 1.78
C LEU A 21 8.30 1.15 0.27
N CYS A 22 7.41 1.82 -0.48
CA CYS A 22 7.60 2.16 -1.89
C CYS A 22 8.90 2.95 -2.11
N LYS A 23 9.18 3.97 -1.29
CA LYS A 23 10.42 4.78 -1.39
C LYS A 23 11.68 3.99 -1.05
N LYS A 24 11.57 3.01 -0.15
CA LYS A 24 12.68 2.10 0.22
C LYS A 24 12.95 1.03 -0.84
N GLY A 25 12.06 0.87 -1.84
CA GLY A 25 12.12 -0.21 -2.81
C GLY A 25 11.56 -1.55 -2.30
N SER A 26 10.98 -1.57 -1.10
CA SER A 26 10.32 -2.74 -0.50
C SER A 26 8.90 -2.91 -1.06
N LEU A 27 8.78 -3.11 -2.38
CA LEU A 27 7.49 -3.16 -3.04
C LEU A 27 6.62 -4.36 -2.60
N ASN A 28 7.23 -5.52 -2.33
CA ASN A 28 6.48 -6.70 -1.87
C ASN A 28 5.79 -6.43 -0.52
N GLU A 29 6.52 -5.87 0.44
CA GLU A 29 5.95 -5.47 1.74
C GLU A 29 4.84 -4.42 1.58
N ALA A 30 5.00 -3.49 0.64
CA ALA A 30 3.98 -2.48 0.34
C ALA A 30 2.70 -3.11 -0.24
N LEU A 31 2.84 -4.12 -1.10
CA LEU A 31 1.71 -4.86 -1.69
C LEU A 31 1.01 -5.77 -0.68
N ASP A 32 1.76 -6.42 0.22
CA ASP A 32 1.19 -7.23 1.30
C ASP A 32 0.34 -6.36 2.24
N LEU A 33 0.87 -5.18 2.60
CA LEU A 33 0.12 -4.22 3.41
C LEU A 33 -1.10 -3.67 2.68
N PHE A 34 -0.96 -3.36 1.39
CA PHE A 34 -2.10 -2.97 0.55
C PHE A 34 -3.20 -4.03 0.55
N SER A 35 -2.84 -5.30 0.34
CA SER A 35 -3.76 -6.43 0.36
C SER A 35 -4.52 -6.52 1.69
N HIS A 36 -3.79 -6.44 2.81
CA HIS A 36 -4.38 -6.44 4.16
C HIS A 36 -5.40 -5.31 4.35
N VAL A 37 -5.08 -4.09 3.90
CA VAL A 37 -5.98 -2.93 3.96
C VAL A 37 -7.27 -3.19 3.18
N THR A 38 -7.18 -3.72 1.97
CA THR A 38 -8.36 -4.09 1.17
C THR A 38 -9.19 -5.22 1.78
N VAL A 39 -8.54 -6.26 2.31
CA VAL A 39 -9.23 -7.41 2.94
C VAL A 39 -10.01 -6.97 4.18
N ASN A 40 -9.48 -6.01 4.94
CA ASN A 40 -10.15 -5.45 6.11
C ASN A 40 -11.24 -4.42 5.74
N GLY A 41 -11.59 -4.27 4.46
CA GLY A 41 -12.63 -3.37 3.99
C GLY A 41 -12.25 -1.89 4.03
N ILE A 42 -11.00 -1.56 4.35
CA ILE A 42 -10.50 -0.19 4.32
C ILE A 42 -10.22 0.15 2.86
N ARG A 43 -10.91 1.17 2.33
CA ARG A 43 -10.76 1.53 0.92
C ARG A 43 -9.46 2.31 0.70
N PRO A 44 -8.51 1.80 -0.11
CA PRO A 44 -7.34 2.57 -0.50
C PRO A 44 -7.75 3.81 -1.30
N ASN A 45 -6.93 4.85 -1.26
CA ASN A 45 -7.20 6.09 -2.00
C ASN A 45 -6.18 6.31 -3.11
N ILE A 46 -6.38 7.37 -3.89
CA ILE A 46 -5.52 7.69 -5.04
C ILE A 46 -4.03 7.82 -4.67
N VAL A 47 -3.72 8.26 -3.44
CA VAL A 47 -2.33 8.37 -2.97
C VAL A 47 -1.71 6.98 -2.84
N THR A 48 -2.44 6.00 -2.29
CA THR A 48 -1.99 4.62 -2.18
C THR A 48 -1.65 4.02 -3.54
N TYR A 49 -2.57 4.13 -4.49
CA TYR A 49 -2.40 3.61 -5.85
C TYR A 49 -1.24 4.27 -6.57
N ASN A 50 -1.13 5.60 -6.51
CA ASN A 50 -0.03 6.33 -7.14
C ASN A 50 1.34 5.92 -6.57
N CYS A 51 1.44 5.73 -5.25
CA CYS A 51 2.69 5.26 -4.63
C CYS A 51 3.09 3.87 -5.12
N LEU A 52 2.15 2.93 -5.20
CA LEU A 52 2.40 1.56 -5.65
C LEU A 52 2.77 1.51 -7.14
N ILE A 53 2.03 2.22 -8.00
CA ILE A 53 2.31 2.29 -9.44
C ILE A 53 3.69 2.88 -9.69
N HIS A 54 4.04 3.99 -9.00
CA HIS A 54 5.36 4.61 -9.13
C HIS A 54 6.49 3.65 -8.70
N ALA A 55 6.31 2.93 -7.59
CA ALA A 55 7.28 1.94 -7.13
C ALA A 55 7.40 0.74 -8.09
N MET A 56 6.29 0.26 -8.65
CA MET A 56 6.29 -0.80 -9.68
C MET A 56 7.05 -0.35 -10.92
N CYS A 57 6.81 0.86 -11.42
CA CYS A 57 7.56 1.42 -12.55
C CYS A 57 9.07 1.50 -12.27
N ASN A 58 9.46 1.95 -11.08
CA ASN A 58 10.87 2.06 -10.70
C ASN A 58 11.56 0.71 -10.51
N SER A 59 10.81 -0.34 -10.13
CA SER A 59 11.33 -1.70 -9.98
C SER A 59 11.35 -2.52 -11.29
N GLY A 60 10.95 -1.93 -12.42
CA GLY A 60 10.87 -2.63 -13.71
C GLY A 60 9.64 -3.54 -13.84
N GLN A 61 8.65 -3.41 -12.95
CA GLN A 61 7.41 -4.18 -12.95
C GLN A 61 6.29 -3.43 -13.70
N GLN A 62 6.58 -2.89 -14.90
CA GLN A 62 5.61 -2.10 -15.66
C GLN A 62 4.31 -2.85 -15.97
N ARG A 63 4.37 -4.16 -16.21
CA ARG A 63 3.17 -4.97 -16.49
C ARG A 63 2.19 -4.98 -15.32
N GLU A 64 2.71 -5.16 -14.11
CA GLU A 64 1.89 -5.11 -12.89
C GLU A 64 1.37 -3.69 -12.64
N ALA A 65 2.19 -2.66 -12.89
CA ALA A 65 1.76 -1.26 -12.81
C ALA A 65 0.57 -0.96 -13.74
N THR A 66 0.61 -1.43 -14.99
CA THR A 66 -0.49 -1.26 -15.96
C THR A 66 -1.74 -2.02 -15.53
N ARG A 67 -1.58 -3.22 -14.97
CA ARG A 67 -2.71 -4.00 -14.43
C ARG A 67 -3.36 -3.29 -13.24
N PHE A 68 -2.56 -2.65 -12.39
CA PHE A 68 -3.03 -1.84 -11.26
C PHE A 68 -3.76 -0.57 -11.70
N LEU A 69 -3.37 0.03 -12.83
CA LEU A 69 -4.00 1.23 -13.38
C LEU A 69 -5.35 0.92 -14.07
N ASN A 70 -5.49 -0.27 -14.64
CA ASN A 70 -6.67 -0.71 -15.40
C ASN A 70 -7.75 -1.40 -14.54
N ASN A 71 -7.68 -1.26 -13.22
CA ASN A 71 -8.57 -1.89 -12.23
C ASN A 71 -9.40 -0.82 -11.52
#